data_AF-A0A091WER5-F1
#
_entry.id   AF-A0A091WER5-F1
#
_cell.length_a   1.000
_cell.length_b   1.000
_cell.length_c   1.000
_cell.angle_alpha   90.00
_cell.angle_beta   90.00
_cell.angle_gamma   90.00
#
_symmetry.space_group_name_H-M   'P 1'
#
loop_
_entity.id
_entity.type
_entity.pdbx_description
1 polymer ?
#
loop_
_entity_poly.entity_id
_entity_poly.type
_entity_poly.pdbx_seq_one_letter_code
_entity_poly.pdbx_strand_id
1 'polypeptide(L)'
;VILLFLSAVTVARAQVQQEPSAETTEGTGISINCSHPNIQPAQYILWYRQLPGRGPAFLVSTLKGSKDVQTPPGRLSVAADRRSSAL
;
A
#
# COMPACT_ATOMS: atom_id res chain seq x y z
N VAL A 1 31.49 -26.95 27.42
CA VAL A 1 30.53 -25.83 27.31
C VAL A 1 30.33 -25.55 25.83
N ILE A 2 29.17 -25.91 25.26
CA ILE A 2 28.85 -25.62 23.85
C ILE A 2 28.10 -24.29 23.82
N LEU A 3 28.70 -23.27 23.22
CA LEU A 3 28.06 -21.97 23.02
C LEU A 3 27.30 -22.00 21.69
N LEU A 4 25.98 -22.20 21.77
CA LEU A 4 25.08 -22.07 20.62
C LEU A 4 24.75 -20.59 20.44
N PHE A 5 25.35 -19.94 19.44
CA PHE A 5 24.98 -18.60 19.01
C PHE A 5 23.75 -18.69 18.09
N LEU A 6 22.56 -18.53 18.69
CA LEU A 6 21.32 -18.37 17.94
C LEU A 6 21.27 -16.93 17.42
N SER A 7 21.64 -16.71 16.16
CA SER A 7 21.38 -15.44 15.48
C SER A 7 19.88 -15.31 15.27
N ALA A 8 19.20 -14.59 16.17
CA ALA A 8 17.79 -14.25 16.02
C ALA A 8 17.66 -13.27 14.84
N VAL A 9 17.28 -13.78 13.67
CA VAL A 9 16.90 -12.93 12.53
C VAL A 9 15.48 -12.42 12.81
N THR A 10 15.37 -11.18 13.27
CA THR A 10 14.08 -10.53 13.42
C THR A 10 13.57 -10.12 12.04
N VAL A 11 12.58 -10.87 11.53
CA VAL A 11 11.82 -10.43 10.35
C VAL A 11 10.86 -9.33 10.79
N ALA A 12 11.28 -8.08 10.66
CA ALA A 12 10.39 -6.94 10.83
C ALA A 12 9.43 -6.90 9.62
N ARG A 13 8.26 -7.52 9.74
CA ARG A 13 7.18 -7.28 8.78
C ARG A 13 6.67 -5.85 8.99
N ALA A 14 6.78 -5.00 7.97
CA ALA A 14 5.98 -3.79 7.92
C ALA A 14 4.52 -4.19 8.14
N GLN A 15 3.83 -3.52 9.07
CA GLN A 15 2.43 -3.79 9.43
C GLN A 15 1.49 -3.23 8.37
N VAL A 16 1.67 -3.63 7.11
CA VAL A 16 0.82 -3.26 5.98
C VAL A 16 -0.09 -4.43 5.68
N GLN A 17 -1.39 -4.20 5.75
CA GLN A 17 -2.40 -5.16 5.36
C GLN A 17 -3.00 -4.72 4.02
N GLN A 18 -3.03 -5.61 3.05
CA GLN A 18 -3.66 -5.42 1.74
C GLN A 18 -4.55 -6.62 1.43
N GLU A 19 -5.57 -6.40 0.61
CA GLU A 19 -6.34 -7.52 0.09
C GLU A 19 -5.45 -8.40 -0.80
N PRO A 20 -5.47 -9.73 -0.64
CA PRO A 20 -4.59 -10.63 -1.40
C PRO A 20 -4.86 -10.64 -2.91
N SER A 21 -6.10 -10.35 -3.31
CA SER A 21 -6.53 -10.34 -4.69
C SER A 21 -7.58 -9.26 -4.93
N ALA A 22 -7.65 -8.79 -6.16
CA ALA A 22 -8.69 -7.91 -6.64
C ALA A 22 -8.89 -8.18 -8.13
N GLU A 23 -10.14 -8.29 -8.57
CA GLU A 23 -10.50 -8.56 -9.95
C GLU A 23 -11.46 -7.46 -10.45
N THR A 24 -11.36 -7.14 -11.73
CA THR A 24 -12.23 -6.16 -12.40
C THR A 24 -12.37 -6.57 -13.86
N THR A 25 -13.35 -6.01 -14.56
CA THR A 25 -13.51 -6.23 -16.00
C THR A 25 -12.46 -5.42 -16.78
N GLU A 26 -12.08 -5.90 -17.95
CA GLU A 26 -11.22 -5.14 -18.84
C GLU A 26 -11.87 -3.78 -19.17
N GLY A 27 -11.08 -2.69 -19.11
CA GLY A 27 -11.57 -1.33 -19.33
C GLY A 27 -12.25 -0.68 -18.12
N THR A 28 -12.48 -1.39 -17.02
CA THR A 28 -12.97 -0.80 -15.77
C THR A 28 -11.84 -0.52 -14.78
N GLY A 29 -11.99 0.53 -13.98
CA GLY A 29 -11.05 0.83 -12.89
C GLY A 29 -11.08 -0.23 -11.79
N ILE A 30 -10.03 -0.27 -10.98
CA ILE A 30 -9.95 -1.10 -9.78
C ILE A 30 -9.36 -0.30 -8.62
N SER A 31 -9.91 -0.52 -7.43
CA SER A 31 -9.40 0.07 -6.19
C SER A 31 -8.66 -1.00 -5.39
N ILE A 32 -7.37 -0.75 -5.13
CA ILE A 32 -6.56 -1.61 -4.26
C ILE A 32 -6.39 -0.88 -2.94
N ASN A 33 -6.86 -1.50 -1.85
CA ASN A 33 -6.83 -0.90 -0.53
C ASN A 33 -5.66 -1.43 0.28
N CYS A 34 -5.05 -0.56 1.09
CA CYS A 34 -4.08 -0.93 2.11
C CYS A 34 -4.43 -0.29 3.45
N SER A 35 -4.18 -0.98 4.55
CA SER A 35 -4.18 -0.38 5.89
C SER A 35 -2.78 -0.48 6.51
N HIS A 36 -2.36 0.62 7.12
CA HIS A 36 -1.09 0.71 7.85
C HIS A 36 -1.35 1.39 9.20
N PRO A 37 -1.82 0.65 10.22
CA PRO A 37 -2.33 1.24 11.47
C PRO A 37 -1.33 2.14 12.18
N ASN A 38 -0.03 1.79 12.11
CA ASN A 38 1.03 2.50 12.83
C ASN A 38 1.77 3.54 11.98
N ILE A 39 1.24 3.94 10.81
CA ILE A 39 1.91 4.93 9.96
C ILE A 39 1.80 6.33 10.56
N GLN A 40 2.93 7.03 10.62
CA GLN A 40 3.01 8.42 11.06
C GLN A 40 2.59 9.37 9.93
N PRO A 41 2.04 10.57 10.24
CA PRO A 41 1.56 11.51 9.23
C PRO A 41 2.59 11.93 8.16
N ALA A 42 3.87 12.01 8.53
CA ALA A 42 4.95 12.41 7.63
C ALA A 42 5.62 11.22 6.91
N GLN A 43 5.12 9.99 7.08
CA GLN A 43 5.65 8.82 6.39
C GLN A 43 4.97 8.62 5.04
N TYR A 44 5.79 8.29 4.03
CA TYR A 44 5.31 7.97 2.69
C TYR A 44 4.80 6.53 2.60
N ILE A 45 3.68 6.36 1.92
CA ILE A 45 3.17 5.09 1.42
C ILE A 45 3.57 5.00 -0.04
N LEU A 46 4.35 3.99 -0.40
CA LEU A 46 4.83 3.79 -1.77
C LEU A 46 4.08 2.62 -2.41
N TRP A 47 3.51 2.86 -3.58
CA TRP A 47 2.84 1.83 -4.37
C TRP A 47 3.74 1.37 -5.51
N TYR A 48 3.90 0.05 -5.62
CA TYR A 48 4.66 -0.60 -6.68
C TYR A 48 3.77 -1.61 -7.42
N ARG A 49 4.02 -1.78 -8.71
CA ARG A 49 3.48 -2.88 -9.52
C ARG A 49 4.59 -3.84 -9.87
N GLN A 50 4.37 -5.13 -9.71
CA GLN A 50 5.24 -6.17 -10.23
C GLN A 50 4.46 -7.05 -11.19
N LEU A 51 4.96 -7.19 -12.42
CA LEU A 51 4.44 -8.15 -13.39
C LEU A 51 5.31 -9.42 -13.36
N PRO A 52 4.76 -10.59 -13.75
CA PRO A 52 5.55 -11.82 -13.85
C PRO A 52 6.82 -11.61 -14.68
N GLY A 53 7.96 -12.08 -14.16
CA GLY A 53 9.27 -11.96 -14.81
C GLY A 53 9.88 -10.54 -14.83
N ARG A 54 9.31 -9.57 -14.12
CA ARG A 54 9.82 -8.18 -14.06
C ARG A 54 10.14 -7.74 -12.63
N GLY A 55 11.03 -6.75 -12.52
CA GLY A 55 11.27 -6.06 -11.26
C GLY A 55 10.10 -5.17 -10.83
N PRO A 56 10.07 -4.71 -9.57
CA PRO A 56 9.09 -3.74 -9.10
C PRO A 56 9.16 -2.42 -9.89
N ALA A 57 8.01 -1.92 -10.33
CA ALA A 57 7.86 -0.62 -10.97
C ALA A 57 7.10 0.33 -10.05
N PHE A 58 7.68 1.49 -9.76
CA PHE A 58 7.04 2.51 -8.93
C PHE A 58 5.80 3.09 -9.62
N LEU A 59 4.72 3.29 -8.86
CA LEU A 59 3.46 3.85 -9.35
C LEU A 59 3.22 5.25 -8.78
N VAL A 60 3.13 5.35 -7.46
CA VAL A 60 2.82 6.60 -6.75
C VAL A 60 3.32 6.54 -5.32
N SER A 61 3.57 7.71 -4.73
CA SER A 61 3.82 7.90 -3.30
C SER A 61 2.76 8.82 -2.71
N THR A 62 2.23 8.48 -1.55
CA THR A 62 1.26 9.30 -0.82
C THR A 62 1.67 9.50 0.64
N LEU A 63 1.14 10.54 1.28
CA LEU A 63 1.26 10.73 2.73
C LEU A 63 -0.06 10.32 3.38
N LYS A 64 -0.01 9.92 4.66
CA LYS A 64 -1.24 9.67 5.43
C LYS A 64 -2.11 10.94 5.42
N GLY A 65 -3.35 10.82 4.94
CA GLY A 65 -4.29 11.94 4.86
C GLY A 65 -4.18 12.82 3.60
N SER A 66 -3.39 12.41 2.59
CA SER A 66 -3.44 13.04 1.27
C SER A 66 -4.83 12.88 0.65
N LYS A 67 -5.40 13.95 0.09
CA LYS A 67 -6.65 13.91 -0.66
C LYS A 67 -6.42 13.34 -2.05
N ASP A 68 -7.44 12.69 -2.61
CA ASP A 68 -7.47 12.27 -4.01
C ASP A 68 -7.04 13.41 -4.94
N VAL A 69 -5.98 13.18 -5.69
CA VAL A 69 -5.73 13.97 -6.89
C VAL A 69 -6.70 13.47 -7.94
N GLN A 70 -7.69 14.29 -8.30
CA GLN A 70 -8.55 14.04 -9.45
C GLN A 70 -7.71 14.17 -10.73
N THR A 71 -6.98 13.11 -11.08
CA THR A 71 -6.27 13.02 -12.36
C THR A 71 -7.17 12.36 -13.41
N PRO A 72 -7.18 12.84 -14.66
CA PRO A 72 -8.04 12.30 -15.72
C PRO A 72 -7.82 10.79 -15.95
N PRO A 73 -8.84 10.09 -16.49
CA PRO A 73 -8.81 8.64 -16.68
C PRO A 73 -7.60 8.18 -17.51
N GLY A 74 -6.88 7.19 -16.99
CA GLY A 74 -5.61 6.68 -17.53
C GLY A 74 -4.43 6.75 -16.55
N ARG A 75 -4.61 7.33 -15.36
CA ARG A 75 -3.56 7.52 -14.35
C ARG A 75 -4.07 7.13 -12.96
N LEU A 76 -3.20 6.48 -12.17
CA LEU A 76 -3.47 5.93 -10.85
C LEU A 76 -3.98 7.01 -9.87
N SER A 77 -5.13 6.77 -9.22
CA SER A 77 -5.72 7.64 -8.18
C SER A 77 -5.74 6.92 -6.82
N VAL A 78 -5.52 7.66 -5.72
CA VAL A 78 -5.48 7.11 -4.35
C VAL A 78 -6.50 7.84 -3.48
N ALA A 79 -7.53 7.10 -3.06
CA ALA A 79 -8.60 7.62 -2.22
C ALA A 79 -8.43 7.27 -0.75
N ALA A 80 -8.66 8.25 0.13
CA ALA A 80 -8.80 8.03 1.56
C ALA A 80 -10.29 8.05 1.91
N ASP A 81 -10.79 6.99 2.55
CA ASP A 81 -12.17 7.00 3.04
C ASP A 81 -12.30 8.00 4.19
N ARG A 82 -13.30 8.87 4.12
CA ARG A 82 -13.70 9.72 5.25
C ARG A 82 -15.17 9.47 5.51
N ARG A 83 -15.46 8.55 6.43
CA ARG A 83 -16.78 8.47 7.05
C ARG A 83 -16.99 9.69 7.95
N SER A 84 -17.58 10.74 7.40
CA SER A 84 -18.10 11.88 8.17
C SER A 84 -19.58 11.63 8.44
N SER A 85 -19.90 11.09 9.61
CA SER A 85 -21.27 11.10 10.13
C SER A 85 -21.61 12.54 10.53
N ALA A 86 -22.47 13.20 9.76
CA ALA A 86 -23.14 14.42 10.23
C ALA A 86 -24.36 13.97 11.05
N LEU A 87 -24.37 14.38 12.33
CA LEU A 87 -25.59 14.49 13.13
C LEU A 87 -26.41 15.68 12.63
#